data_AF-A0A3B8JT14-F1
#
_entry.id   AF-A0A3B8JT14-F1
#
_cell.length_a   1.000
_cell.length_b   1.000
_cell.length_c   1.000
_cell.angle_alpha   90.00
_cell.angle_beta   90.00
_cell.angle_gamma   90.00
#
_symmetry.space_group_name_H-M   'P 1'
#
loop_
_entity.id
_entity.type
_entity.pdbx_description
1 polymer ?
#
loop_
_entity_poly.entity_id
_entity_poly.type
_entity_poly.pdbx_seq_one_letter_code
_entity_poly.pdbx_strand_id
1 'polypeptide(L)'
;LQLQRWNLCERPQEIWLKNHTENPPSSLQPPAEMIEIPAGEFEMGNDSIDTLDNERKRHRMSLDTYWIDRYPVTCGQYRVFIEAGGYQNSEWWSTAGWQWLQENPVQQPLYWSNDPSWDNHPVCGVSWFEADAYARFVG
;
A
#
# COMPACT_ATOMS: atom_id res chain seq x y z
N LEU A 1 59.08 -28.31 22.28
CA LEU A 1 58.01 -29.28 21.96
C LEU A 1 56.79 -28.46 21.56
N GLN A 2 56.57 -28.21 20.26
CA GLN A 2 55.44 -28.71 19.43
C GLN A 2 54.06 -28.59 20.11
N LEU A 3 52.92 -28.24 19.51
CA LEU A 3 52.48 -27.80 18.17
C LEU A 3 51.00 -27.36 18.33
N GLN A 4 50.54 -26.45 17.47
CA GLN A 4 49.20 -26.23 16.88
C GLN A 4 48.01 -27.12 17.32
N ARG A 5 46.77 -26.57 17.46
CA ARG A 5 45.74 -26.43 16.38
C ARG A 5 44.38 -25.91 16.91
N TRP A 6 43.59 -25.39 15.95
CA TRP A 6 42.28 -24.74 16.02
C TRP A 6 41.06 -25.70 15.92
N ASN A 7 39.87 -25.13 16.21
CA ASN A 7 38.47 -25.53 15.88
C ASN A 7 37.82 -26.57 16.81
N LEU A 8 36.56 -26.44 17.24
CA LEU A 8 35.29 -26.24 16.50
C LEU A 8 34.27 -25.53 17.44
N CYS A 9 33.59 -24.43 17.10
CA CYS A 9 32.40 -24.31 16.22
C CYS A 9 31.29 -25.33 16.55
N GLU A 10 30.48 -25.04 17.56
CA GLU A 10 29.24 -25.77 17.81
C GLU A 10 28.18 -25.40 16.74
N ARG A 11 27.46 -26.41 16.27
CA ARG A 11 26.66 -26.36 15.03
C ARG A 11 25.32 -25.62 15.24
N PRO A 12 24.87 -24.76 14.29
CA PRO A 12 23.65 -23.95 14.43
C PRO A 12 22.35 -24.70 14.06
N GLN A 13 22.17 -25.95 14.50
CA GLN A 13 21.03 -26.78 14.08
C GLN A 13 20.25 -27.49 15.19
N GLU A 14 20.60 -27.32 16.47
CA GLU A 14 19.84 -27.91 17.60
C GLU A 14 18.89 -26.93 18.32
N ILE A 15 18.80 -25.68 17.88
CA ILE A 15 17.88 -24.67 18.45
C ILE A 15 16.49 -24.72 17.76
N TRP A 16 16.37 -25.35 16.60
CA TRP A 16 15.20 -25.27 15.71
C TRP A 16 14.08 -26.31 15.95
N LEU A 17 14.13 -27.13 17.01
CA LEU A 17 13.17 -28.24 17.21
C LEU A 17 12.30 -28.17 18.47
N LYS A 18 12.29 -27.05 19.22
CA LYS A 18 11.50 -26.96 20.47
C LYS A 18 10.32 -25.98 20.49
N ASN A 19 10.07 -25.20 19.45
CA ASN A 19 8.95 -24.25 19.41
C ASN A 19 8.12 -24.37 18.11
N HIS A 20 7.63 -25.56 17.76
CA HIS A 20 6.74 -25.75 16.59
C HIS A 20 5.38 -26.33 16.99
N THR A 21 4.71 -25.67 17.93
CA THR A 21 3.25 -25.74 18.09
C THR A 21 2.70 -24.34 18.29
N GLU A 22 3.09 -23.39 17.44
CA GLU A 22 2.30 -22.19 17.24
C GLU A 22 1.61 -22.34 15.89
N ASN A 23 0.28 -22.26 15.93
CA ASN A 23 -0.55 -22.15 14.73
C ASN A 23 0.07 -21.10 13.80
N PRO A 24 0.04 -21.28 12.47
CA PRO A 24 0.33 -20.16 11.57
C PRO A 24 -0.59 -19.01 11.96
N PRO A 25 -0.14 -17.74 11.96
CA PRO A 25 -1.04 -16.61 12.17
C PRO A 25 -2.08 -16.59 11.05
N SER A 26 -3.19 -17.31 11.28
CA SER A 26 -4.40 -17.26 10.51
C SER A 26 -5.21 -16.08 11.04
N SER A 27 -4.84 -14.89 10.55
CA SER A 27 -5.74 -13.76 10.38
C SER A 27 -4.91 -12.61 9.81
N LEU A 28 -4.96 -12.43 8.49
CA LEU A 28 -4.82 -11.09 7.92
C LEU A 28 -6.05 -10.33 8.43
N GLN A 29 -5.99 -9.82 9.66
CA GLN A 29 -6.98 -8.84 10.09
C GLN A 29 -6.67 -7.61 9.25
N PRO A 30 -7.64 -7.11 8.45
CA PRO A 30 -7.41 -5.88 7.73
C PRO A 30 -7.05 -4.78 8.74
N PRO A 31 -6.24 -3.78 8.34
CA PRO A 31 -6.06 -2.55 9.12
C PRO A 31 -7.42 -2.08 9.65
N ALA A 32 -7.47 -1.61 10.90
CA ALA A 32 -8.65 -1.54 11.76
C ALA A 32 -9.91 -0.82 11.21
N GLU A 33 -9.85 -0.24 10.00
CA GLU A 33 -10.90 0.54 9.37
C GLU A 33 -11.23 0.15 7.91
N MET A 34 -10.62 -0.88 7.32
CA MET A 34 -11.06 -1.32 5.98
C MET A 34 -12.40 -2.05 6.04
N ILE A 35 -13.16 -1.96 4.94
CA ILE A 35 -14.45 -2.61 4.75
C ILE A 35 -14.29 -3.75 3.76
N GLU A 36 -14.71 -4.94 4.18
CA GLU A 36 -14.83 -6.09 3.29
C GLU A 36 -16.03 -5.91 2.36
N ILE A 37 -15.78 -6.07 1.07
CA ILE A 37 -16.81 -6.17 0.05
C ILE A 37 -16.84 -7.63 -0.41
N PRO A 38 -17.91 -8.39 -0.08
CA PRO A 38 -17.96 -9.81 -0.42
C PRO A 38 -18.05 -10.00 -1.93
N ALA A 39 -17.46 -11.11 -2.40
CA ALA A 39 -17.56 -11.53 -3.80
C ALA A 39 -19.02 -11.61 -4.25
N GLY A 40 -19.27 -11.22 -5.49
CA GLY A 40 -20.61 -11.31 -6.06
C GLY A 40 -20.79 -10.56 -7.37
N GLU A 41 -21.99 -10.69 -7.90
CA GLU A 41 -22.45 -9.93 -9.07
C GLU A 41 -23.10 -8.62 -8.64
N PHE A 42 -22.79 -7.54 -9.35
CA PHE A 42 -23.47 -6.26 -9.21
C PHE A 42 -23.66 -5.59 -10.58
N GLU A 43 -24.49 -4.55 -10.62
CA GLU A 43 -24.69 -3.73 -11.81
C GLU A 43 -23.79 -2.49 -11.75
N MET A 44 -22.94 -2.31 -12.78
CA MET A 44 -22.12 -1.12 -12.97
C MET A 44 -22.68 -0.27 -14.11
N GLY A 45 -22.61 1.06 -13.95
CA GLY A 45 -23.11 2.04 -14.92
C GLY A 45 -24.59 2.39 -14.71
N ASN A 46 -25.07 3.37 -15.47
CA ASN A 46 -26.44 3.88 -15.38
C ASN A 46 -27.05 4.02 -16.79
N ASP A 47 -28.37 3.86 -16.91
CA ASP A 47 -29.11 3.97 -18.19
C ASP A 47 -30.09 5.16 -18.21
N SER A 48 -30.13 5.95 -17.12
CA SER A 48 -30.99 7.12 -17.04
C SER A 48 -30.69 8.12 -18.17
N ILE A 49 -31.71 8.85 -18.60
CA ILE A 49 -31.61 9.77 -19.75
C ILE A 49 -30.61 10.91 -19.52
N ASP A 50 -30.38 11.29 -18.27
CA ASP A 50 -29.45 12.34 -17.84
C ASP A 50 -28.02 11.84 -17.58
N THR A 51 -27.74 10.54 -17.77
CA THR A 51 -26.40 9.96 -17.58
C THR A 51 -25.46 10.33 -18.72
N LEU A 52 -24.22 10.67 -18.42
CA LEU A 52 -23.17 10.89 -19.42
C LEU A 52 -22.88 9.61 -20.22
N ASP A 53 -22.32 9.75 -21.43
CA ASP A 53 -22.08 8.61 -22.32
C ASP A 53 -21.06 7.62 -21.77
N ASN A 54 -20.01 8.09 -21.10
CA ASN A 54 -18.96 7.30 -20.46
C ASN A 54 -19.40 6.54 -19.19
N GLU A 55 -20.58 6.86 -18.64
CA GLU A 55 -21.18 6.16 -17.50
C GLU A 55 -22.23 5.10 -17.94
N ARG A 56 -22.48 5.00 -19.25
CA ARG A 56 -23.39 4.05 -19.89
C ARG A 56 -22.62 2.89 -20.55
N LYS A 57 -23.26 1.76 -20.81
CA LYS A 57 -24.59 1.33 -20.36
C LYS A 57 -24.48 0.56 -19.06
N ARG A 58 -25.61 0.37 -18.38
CA ARG A 58 -25.66 -0.56 -17.26
C ARG A 58 -25.31 -1.99 -17.72
N HIS A 59 -24.44 -2.65 -16.97
CA HIS A 59 -24.04 -4.04 -17.25
C HIS A 59 -23.65 -4.78 -15.96
N ARG A 60 -23.75 -6.10 -15.99
CA ARG A 60 -23.39 -6.97 -14.86
C ARG A 60 -21.89 -7.22 -14.82
N MET A 61 -21.32 -7.15 -13.63
CA MET A 61 -19.93 -7.46 -13.34
C MET A 61 -19.86 -8.39 -12.13
N SER A 62 -18.91 -9.34 -12.16
CA SER A 62 -18.52 -10.16 -11.02
C SER A 62 -17.17 -9.69 -10.51
N LEU A 63 -17.04 -9.52 -9.20
CA LEU A 63 -15.77 -9.29 -8.53
C LEU A 63 -15.57 -10.33 -7.43
N ASP A 64 -14.33 -10.72 -7.21
CA ASP A 64 -13.92 -11.49 -6.03
C ASP A 64 -14.02 -10.62 -4.76
N THR A 65 -13.92 -11.23 -3.59
CA THR A 65 -13.90 -10.50 -2.31
C THR A 65 -12.67 -9.60 -2.26
N TYR A 66 -12.86 -8.34 -1.87
CA TYR A 66 -11.78 -7.39 -1.65
C TYR A 66 -12.05 -6.50 -0.44
N TRP A 67 -11.04 -5.76 -0.02
CA TRP A 67 -11.14 -4.77 1.04
C TRP A 67 -10.85 -3.38 0.47
N ILE A 68 -11.54 -2.37 0.98
CA ILE A 68 -11.28 -0.97 0.67
C ILE A 68 -11.30 -0.14 1.96
N ASP A 69 -10.42 0.85 2.07
CA ASP A 69 -10.42 1.76 3.21
C ASP A 69 -11.77 2.46 3.35
N ARG A 70 -12.26 2.61 4.60
CA ARG A 70 -13.48 3.37 4.88
C ARG A 70 -13.33 4.86 4.57
N TYR A 71 -12.12 5.41 4.70
CA TYR A 71 -11.81 6.82 4.52
C TYR A 71 -10.67 7.01 3.52
N PRO A 72 -10.61 8.14 2.80
CA PRO A 72 -9.44 8.48 2.00
C PRO A 72 -8.18 8.60 2.85
N VAL A 73 -7.03 8.33 2.23
CA VAL A 73 -5.72 8.60 2.83
C VAL A 73 -5.64 10.05 3.28
N THR A 74 -5.25 10.24 4.53
CA THR A 74 -5.14 11.56 5.14
C THR A 74 -3.76 12.19 4.89
N CYS A 75 -3.65 13.51 5.02
CA CYS A 75 -2.37 14.21 4.97
C CYS A 75 -1.39 13.68 6.04
N GLY A 76 -1.85 13.35 7.24
CA GLY A 76 -1.01 12.78 8.30
C GLY A 76 -0.43 11.43 7.89
N GLN A 77 -1.23 10.55 7.31
CA GLN A 77 -0.78 9.26 6.78
C GLN A 77 0.18 9.43 5.60
N TYR A 78 -0.10 10.34 4.68
CA TYR A 78 0.77 10.61 3.53
C TYR A 78 2.10 11.26 3.94
N ARG A 79 2.12 12.03 5.04
CA ARG A 79 3.35 12.60 5.61
C ARG A 79 4.34 11.53 6.01
N VAL A 80 3.86 10.41 6.57
CA VAL A 80 4.72 9.26 6.89
C VAL A 80 5.41 8.72 5.64
N PHE A 81 4.72 8.66 4.50
CA PHE A 81 5.32 8.27 3.22
C PHE A 81 6.40 9.27 2.76
N ILE A 82 6.15 10.58 2.87
CA ILE A 82 7.15 11.62 2.54
C ILE A 82 8.38 11.48 3.45
N GLU A 83 8.18 11.38 4.76
CA GLU A 83 9.25 11.30 5.77
C GLU A 83 10.06 10.01 5.69
N ALA A 84 9.45 8.91 5.22
CA ALA A 84 10.13 7.66 4.92
C ALA A 84 10.96 7.70 3.62
N GLY A 85 11.04 8.85 2.96
CA GLY A 85 11.76 9.00 1.69
C GLY A 85 11.00 8.46 0.49
N GLY A 86 9.67 8.47 0.53
CA GLY A 86 8.80 7.92 -0.52
C GLY A 86 9.10 8.46 -1.92
N TYR A 87 9.45 9.74 -2.04
CA TYR A 87 9.84 10.39 -3.30
C TYR A 87 11.30 10.13 -3.72
N GLN A 88 12.11 9.50 -2.86
CA GLN A 88 13.51 9.16 -3.15
C GLN A 88 13.73 7.65 -3.32
N ASN A 89 12.79 6.82 -2.89
CA ASN A 89 12.89 5.38 -3.00
C ASN A 89 12.12 4.87 -4.23
N SER A 90 12.84 4.45 -5.28
CA SER A 90 12.23 3.92 -6.50
C SER A 90 11.52 2.57 -6.32
N GLU A 91 11.75 1.84 -5.22
CA GLU A 91 11.10 0.56 -4.94
C GLU A 91 9.58 0.70 -4.79
N TRP A 92 9.11 1.87 -4.35
CA TRP A 92 7.69 2.15 -4.21
C TRP A 92 7.03 2.57 -5.51
N TRP A 93 7.77 2.81 -6.58
CA TRP A 93 7.21 3.33 -7.82
C TRP A 93 7.15 2.26 -8.90
N SER A 94 6.09 2.29 -9.70
CA SER A 94 6.13 1.62 -11.01
C SER A 94 7.22 2.26 -11.89
N THR A 95 7.72 1.53 -12.89
CA THR A 95 8.72 2.06 -13.83
C THR A 95 8.27 3.36 -14.49
N ALA A 96 7.01 3.42 -14.92
CA ALA A 96 6.44 4.62 -15.54
C ALA A 96 6.30 5.77 -14.52
N GLY A 97 5.90 5.47 -13.28
CA GLY A 97 5.80 6.47 -12.21
C GLY A 97 7.15 7.04 -11.81
N TRP A 98 8.18 6.19 -11.72
CA TRP A 98 9.53 6.66 -11.43
C TRP A 98 10.08 7.56 -12.54
N GLN A 99 9.87 7.17 -13.80
CA GLN A 99 10.24 8.01 -14.96
C GLN A 99 9.51 9.37 -14.91
N TRP A 100 8.20 9.35 -14.68
CA TRP A 100 7.42 10.57 -14.53
C TRP A 100 7.97 11.47 -13.42
N LEU A 101 8.36 10.90 -12.27
CA LEU A 101 8.94 11.65 -11.16
C LEU A 101 10.31 12.26 -11.51
N GLN A 102 11.14 11.58 -12.31
CA GLN A 102 12.40 12.15 -12.78
C GLN A 102 12.18 13.36 -13.72
N GLU A 103 11.13 13.33 -14.54
CA GLU A 103 10.75 14.44 -15.42
C GLU A 103 10.04 15.57 -14.66
N ASN A 104 9.37 15.24 -13.56
CA ASN A 104 8.60 16.15 -12.72
C ASN A 104 9.05 15.97 -11.26
N PRO A 105 10.17 16.59 -10.84
CA PRO A 105 10.84 16.31 -9.56
C PRO A 105 10.11 16.94 -8.36
N VAL A 106 8.83 16.61 -8.22
CA VAL A 106 8.00 16.94 -7.06
C VAL A 106 8.46 16.13 -5.86
N GLN A 107 8.25 16.67 -4.66
CA GLN A 107 8.65 16.01 -3.40
C GLN A 107 7.46 15.88 -2.43
N GLN A 108 6.31 16.39 -2.85
CA GLN A 108 5.08 16.46 -2.09
C GLN A 108 3.92 16.80 -3.05
N PRO A 109 2.65 16.56 -2.64
CA PRO A 109 1.47 16.90 -3.44
C PRO A 109 1.37 18.40 -3.78
N LEU A 110 0.66 18.72 -4.87
CA LEU A 110 0.58 20.08 -5.43
C LEU A 110 0.08 21.16 -4.44
N TYR A 111 -0.76 20.80 -3.47
CA TYR A 111 -1.36 21.72 -2.49
C TYR A 111 -0.92 21.44 -1.05
N TRP A 112 0.26 20.84 -0.88
CA TRP A 112 0.73 20.39 0.42
C TRP A 112 0.95 21.52 1.43
N SER A 113 0.54 21.28 2.68
CA SER A 113 0.76 22.15 3.83
C SER A 113 1.48 21.39 4.93
N ASN A 114 2.46 22.03 5.57
CA ASN A 114 3.17 21.47 6.73
C ASN A 114 2.44 21.76 8.07
N ASP A 115 1.32 22.49 8.04
CA ASP A 115 0.51 22.76 9.23
C ASP A 115 -0.20 21.46 9.68
N PRO A 116 0.07 20.95 10.90
CA PRO A 116 -0.57 19.74 11.43
C PRO A 116 -2.10 19.82 11.54
N SER A 117 -2.69 21.03 11.48
CA SER A 117 -4.15 21.18 11.44
C SER A 117 -4.79 20.43 10.26
N TRP A 118 -4.03 20.17 9.19
CA TRP A 118 -4.47 19.45 8.01
C TRP A 118 -4.33 17.92 8.09
N ASP A 119 -3.70 17.39 9.15
CA ASP A 119 -3.31 15.97 9.19
C ASP A 119 -4.49 15.01 9.07
N ASN A 120 -5.68 15.39 9.54
CA ASN A 120 -6.89 14.56 9.46
C ASN A 120 -7.74 14.80 8.20
N HIS A 121 -7.27 15.64 7.27
CA HIS A 121 -7.96 15.89 6.00
C HIS A 121 -7.46 14.93 4.91
N PRO A 122 -8.28 14.61 3.89
CA PRO A 122 -7.83 13.84 2.74
C PRO A 122 -6.65 14.51 2.03
N VAL A 123 -5.66 13.72 1.63
CA VAL A 123 -4.58 14.21 0.78
C VAL A 123 -5.13 14.54 -0.61
N CYS A 124 -4.77 15.71 -1.13
CA CYS A 124 -5.24 16.22 -2.42
C CYS A 124 -4.05 16.71 -3.27
N GLY A 125 -4.23 16.69 -4.60
CA GLY A 125 -3.20 17.14 -5.53
C GLY A 125 -2.07 16.12 -5.73
N VAL A 126 -2.34 14.85 -5.47
CA VAL A 126 -1.49 13.72 -5.87
C VAL A 126 -1.84 13.31 -7.30
N SER A 127 -0.82 12.98 -8.09
CA SER A 127 -0.98 12.27 -9.35
C SER A 127 -1.40 10.82 -9.13
N TRP A 128 -1.80 10.15 -10.22
CA TRP A 128 -2.06 8.71 -10.18
C TRP A 128 -0.80 7.92 -9.77
N PHE A 129 0.39 8.34 -10.22
CA PHE A 129 1.65 7.66 -9.87
C PHE A 129 2.01 7.79 -8.40
N GLU A 130 1.77 8.97 -7.81
CA GLU A 130 1.93 9.20 -6.37
C GLU A 130 0.97 8.34 -5.54
N ALA A 131 -0.28 8.22 -5.98
CA ALA A 131 -1.27 7.35 -5.32
C ALA A 131 -0.89 5.86 -5.38
N ASP A 132 -0.45 5.37 -6.55
CA ASP A 132 0.07 4.00 -6.71
C ASP A 132 1.31 3.76 -5.84
N ALA A 133 2.23 4.73 -5.78
CA ALA A 133 3.43 4.61 -4.97
C ALA A 133 3.15 4.57 -3.47
N TYR A 134 2.21 5.40 -3.01
CA TYR A 134 1.74 5.35 -1.64
C TYR A 134 1.10 4.00 -1.29
N ALA A 135 0.22 3.48 -2.16
CA ALA A 135 -0.41 2.17 -1.95
C ALA A 135 0.64 1.05 -1.81
N ARG A 136 1.67 1.03 -2.68
CA ARG A 136 2.78 0.07 -2.59
C ARG A 136 3.60 0.20 -1.30
N PHE A 137 3.73 1.42 -0.78
CA PHE A 137 4.45 1.67 0.47
C PHE A 137 3.73 1.10 1.70
N VAL A 138 2.39 1.21 1.74
CA VAL A 138 1.60 0.74 2.89
C VAL A 138 1.25 -0.75 2.84
N GLY A 139 1.33 -1.37 1.65
CA GLY A 139 1.11 -2.81 1.43
C GLY A 139 -0.29 -3.15 0.95
#